data_AF-A0A965IP36-F1
#
_entry.id   AF-A0A965IP36-F1
#
_cell.length_a   1.000
_cell.length_b   1.000
_cell.length_c   1.000
_cell.angle_alpha   90.00
_cell.angle_beta   90.00
_cell.angle_gamma   90.00
#
_symmetry.space_group_name_H-M   'P 1'
#
loop_
_entity.id
_entity.type
_entity.pdbx_description
1 polymer ?
#
loop_
_entity_poly.entity_id
_entity_poly.type
_entity_poly.pdbx_seq_one_letter_code
_entity_poly.pdbx_strand_id
1 'polypeptide(L)'
;MPHRHSIEVVSMTATTVHTFETADDAVAAIVATILDIPDISSLALTGGRAGTAITSEVIARWPAEAPLHIWFSDERFLPIGDDDRNDSIAMIAVEERADADITI
;
A
#
# COMPACT_ATOMS: atom_id res chain seq x y z
N MET A 1 28.44 -2.92 -8.58
CA MET A 1 28.09 -4.25 -8.04
C MET A 1 26.63 -4.51 -8.39
N PRO A 2 26.24 -5.65 -8.97
CA PRO A 2 24.84 -5.88 -9.29
C PRO A 2 24.11 -6.25 -7.98
N HIS A 3 23.17 -5.42 -7.54
CA HIS A 3 22.27 -5.74 -6.44
C HIS A 3 21.41 -6.93 -6.87
N ARG A 4 21.62 -8.07 -6.21
CA ARG A 4 20.89 -9.30 -6.49
C ARG A 4 19.55 -9.20 -5.78
N HIS A 5 18.49 -8.80 -6.49
CA HIS A 5 17.13 -8.86 -5.97
C HIS A 5 16.76 -10.33 -5.74
N SER A 6 16.72 -10.78 -4.48
CA SER A 6 16.18 -12.08 -4.10
C SER A 6 14.67 -11.98 -4.08
N ILE A 7 14.00 -12.76 -4.93
CA ILE A 7 12.55 -12.96 -4.86
C ILE A 7 12.31 -14.08 -3.85
N GLU A 8 11.83 -13.74 -2.66
CA GLU A 8 11.41 -14.71 -1.66
C GLU A 8 9.91 -15.02 -1.85
N VAL A 9 9.61 -16.26 -2.23
CA VAL A 9 8.22 -16.74 -2.35
C VAL A 9 7.80 -17.30 -1.01
N VAL A 10 7.03 -16.52 -0.25
CA VAL A 10 6.45 -16.97 1.01
C VAL A 10 5.08 -17.62 0.73
N SER A 11 5.00 -18.93 0.87
CA SER A 11 3.73 -19.66 0.82
C SER A 11 3.09 -19.66 2.21
N MET A 12 2.10 -18.80 2.44
CA MET A 12 1.30 -18.82 3.67
C MET A 12 0.27 -19.96 3.59
N THR A 13 0.35 -20.93 4.51
CA THR A 13 -0.59 -22.06 4.61
C THR A 13 -1.71 -21.85 5.63
N ALA A 14 -1.64 -20.75 6.39
CA ALA A 14 -2.64 -20.39 7.39
C ALA A 14 -3.28 -19.05 7.04
N THR A 15 -4.61 -19.01 7.12
CA THR A 15 -5.41 -17.79 6.96
C THR A 15 -6.01 -17.44 8.31
N THR A 16 -5.73 -16.23 8.78
CA THR A 16 -6.44 -15.66 9.93
C THR A 16 -7.55 -14.76 9.42
N VAL A 17 -8.77 -14.97 9.90
CA VAL A 17 -9.92 -14.10 9.62
C VAL A 17 -10.19 -13.25 10.84
N HIS A 18 -10.24 -11.94 10.62
CA HIS A 18 -10.61 -10.96 11.64
C HIS A 18 -12.01 -10.41 11.34
N THR A 19 -12.81 -10.21 12.38
CA THR A 19 -14.10 -9.54 12.27
C THR A 19 -13.99 -8.18 12.95
N PHE A 20 -14.49 -7.15 12.27
CA PHE A 20 -14.52 -5.79 12.75
C PHE A 20 -15.97 -5.31 12.77
N GLU A 21 -16.31 -4.43 13.73
CA GLU A 21 -17.64 -3.84 13.81
C GLU A 21 -17.87 -2.81 12.70
N THR A 22 -16.81 -2.09 12.31
CA THR A 22 -16.86 -1.08 11.26
C THR A 22 -15.76 -1.28 10.21
N ALA A 23 -15.97 -0.66 9.04
CA ALA A 23 -14.94 -0.61 7.99
C ALA A 23 -13.71 0.19 8.43
N ASP A 24 -13.91 1.26 9.21
CA ASP A 24 -12.82 2.11 9.70
C ASP A 24 -11.92 1.36 10.68
N ASP A 25 -12.49 0.53 11.55
CA ASP A 25 -11.73 -0.35 12.45
C ASP A 25 -10.89 -1.36 11.66
N ALA A 26 -11.47 -1.92 10.59
CA ALA A 26 -10.76 -2.84 9.71
C ALA A 26 -9.59 -2.15 9.00
N VAL A 27 -9.80 -0.95 8.45
CA VAL A 27 -8.76 -0.14 7.80
C VAL A 27 -7.65 0.18 8.79
N ALA A 28 -7.99 0.66 10.00
CA ALA A 28 -7.01 1.00 11.03
C ALA A 28 -6.16 -0.22 11.45
N ALA A 29 -6.78 -1.39 11.63
CA ALA A 29 -6.07 -2.62 11.98
C ALA A 29 -5.15 -3.10 10.85
N ILE A 30 -5.59 -3.01 9.59
CA ILE A 30 -4.78 -3.37 8.42
C ILE A 30 -3.57 -2.44 8.29
N VAL A 31 -3.77 -1.13 8.39
CA VAL A 31 -2.67 -0.14 8.34
C VAL A 31 -1.66 -0.41 9.46
N ALA A 32 -2.13 -0.62 10.69
CA ALA A 32 -1.25 -0.94 11.81
C ALA A 32 -0.46 -2.23 11.57
N THR A 33 -1.11 -3.27 11.03
CA THR A 33 -0.45 -4.54 10.69
C THR A 33 0.63 -4.33 9.63
N ILE A 34 0.35 -3.58 8.56
CA ILE A 34 1.31 -3.30 7.49
C ILE A 34 2.54 -2.55 8.03
N LEU A 35 2.33 -1.52 8.86
CA LEU A 35 3.41 -0.72 9.44
C LEU A 35 4.28 -1.50 10.45
N ASP A 36 3.77 -2.61 10.99
CA ASP A 36 4.49 -3.46 11.94
C ASP A 36 5.28 -4.59 11.24
N ILE A 37 5.15 -4.75 9.91
CA ILE A 37 5.95 -5.72 9.15
C ILE A 37 7.39 -5.19 9.04
N PRO A 38 8.41 -5.88 9.56
CA PRO A 38 9.79 -5.47 9.40
C PRO A 38 10.27 -5.70 7.97
N ASP A 39 11.14 -4.81 7.47
CA ASP A 39 11.88 -4.93 6.22
C ASP A 39 11.02 -5.10 4.94
N ILE A 40 9.74 -4.73 5.00
CA ILE A 40 8.88 -4.66 3.81
C ILE A 40 9.27 -3.45 2.93
N SER A 41 9.38 -3.69 1.63
CA SER A 41 9.71 -2.67 0.63
C SER A 41 8.78 -2.73 -0.59
N SER A 42 7.80 -3.63 -0.59
CA SER A 42 6.83 -3.74 -1.68
C SER A 42 5.46 -4.18 -1.15
N LEU A 43 4.40 -3.49 -1.58
CA LEU A 43 3.04 -3.72 -1.11
C LEU A 43 2.07 -3.73 -2.29
N ALA A 44 1.34 -4.83 -2.46
CA ALA A 44 0.27 -4.90 -3.45
C ALA A 44 -1.08 -4.56 -2.77
N LEU A 45 -1.74 -3.51 -3.24
CA LEU A 45 -3.01 -3.00 -2.73
C LEU A 45 -4.13 -3.15 -3.75
N THR A 46 -5.35 -2.97 -3.27
CA THR A 46 -6.57 -3.02 -4.09
C THR A 46 -7.15 -1.62 -4.20
N GLY A 47 -7.96 -1.39 -5.24
CA GLY A 47 -8.77 -0.19 -5.35
C GLY A 47 -10.01 -0.18 -4.45
N GLY A 48 -10.87 0.81 -4.69
CA GLY A 48 -12.15 0.95 -3.99
C GLY A 48 -11.99 1.59 -2.61
N ARG A 49 -13.12 1.96 -1.97
CA ARG A 49 -13.11 2.86 -0.80
C ARG A 49 -12.16 2.45 0.32
N ALA A 50 -12.20 1.18 0.74
CA ALA A 50 -11.32 0.69 1.80
C ALA A 50 -9.85 0.60 1.35
N GLY A 51 -9.58 0.09 0.15
CA GLY A 51 -8.23 -0.03 -0.40
C GLY A 51 -7.56 1.31 -0.60
N THR A 52 -8.31 2.29 -1.11
CA THR A 52 -7.89 3.69 -1.21
C THR A 52 -7.58 4.29 0.17
N ALA A 53 -8.45 4.10 1.16
CA ALA A 53 -8.21 4.60 2.52
C ALA A 53 -6.95 3.99 3.14
N ILE A 54 -6.74 2.68 2.97
CA ILE A 54 -5.51 1.99 3.39
C ILE A 54 -4.29 2.59 2.69
N THR A 55 -4.37 2.78 1.37
CA THR A 55 -3.27 3.34 0.56
C THR A 55 -2.83 4.71 1.08
N SER A 56 -3.78 5.64 1.25
CA SER A 56 -3.49 6.99 1.73
C SER A 56 -2.92 6.97 3.15
N GLU A 57 -3.48 6.17 4.06
CA GLU A 57 -3.01 6.10 5.45
C GLU A 57 -1.63 5.44 5.59
N VAL A 58 -1.34 4.41 4.79
CA VAL A 58 -0.01 3.79 4.73
C VAL A 58 1.01 4.81 4.25
N ILE A 59 0.74 5.49 3.13
CA ILE A 59 1.64 6.53 2.58
C ILE A 59 1.86 7.65 3.60
N ALA A 60 0.79 8.16 4.21
CA ALA A 60 0.85 9.25 5.19
C ALA A 60 1.67 8.91 6.45
N ARG A 61 1.81 7.64 6.80
CA ARG A 61 2.50 7.18 8.02
C ARG A 61 3.81 6.45 7.74
N TRP A 62 4.14 6.22 6.47
CA TRP A 62 5.33 5.47 6.10
C TRP A 62 6.61 6.20 6.56
N PRO A 63 7.62 5.47 7.10
CA PRO A 63 8.90 6.06 7.45
C PRO A 63 9.60 6.65 6.22
N ALA A 64 10.00 7.91 6.28
CA ALA A 64 10.55 8.65 5.13
C ALA A 64 11.81 8.00 4.54
N GLU A 65 12.66 7.42 5.39
CA GLU A 65 13.95 6.80 5.03
C GLU A 65 13.82 5.37 4.50
N ALA A 66 12.61 4.78 4.53
CA ALA A 66 12.39 3.40 4.14
C ALA A 66 11.75 3.32 2.74
N PRO A 67 12.41 2.70 1.74
CA PRO A 67 11.87 2.61 0.38
C PRO A 67 10.60 1.75 0.35
N LEU A 68 9.56 2.23 -0.33
CA LEU A 68 8.33 1.49 -0.57
C LEU A 68 7.92 1.54 -2.04
N HIS A 69 7.70 0.37 -2.62
CA HIS A 69 7.05 0.20 -3.92
C HIS A 69 5.60 -0.26 -3.74
N ILE A 70 4.65 0.55 -4.14
CA ILE A 70 3.23 0.20 -4.13
C ILE A 70 2.86 -0.36 -5.49
N TRP A 71 2.10 -1.45 -5.50
CA TRP A 71 1.52 -2.05 -6.70
C TRP A 71 0.02 -2.14 -6.53
N PHE A 72 -0.74 -2.03 -7.61
CA PHE A 72 -2.18 -2.31 -7.58
C PHE A 72 -2.50 -3.66 -8.20
N SER A 73 -3.36 -4.44 -7.55
CA SER A 73 -3.83 -5.74 -8.07
C SER A 73 -4.61 -5.61 -9.37
N ASP A 74 -5.27 -4.46 -9.54
CA ASP A 74 -6.07 -4.08 -10.68
C ASP A 74 -6.01 -2.56 -10.88
N GLU A 75 -6.24 -2.11 -12.10
CA GLU A 75 -6.36 -0.68 -12.41
C GLU A 75 -7.42 -0.47 -13.48
N ARG A 76 -8.08 0.69 -13.43
CA ARG A 76 -9.09 1.14 -14.36
C ARG A 76 -8.39 1.63 -15.62
N PHE A 77 -8.84 1.16 -16.78
CA PHE A 77 -8.31 1.60 -18.07
C PHE A 77 -8.88 2.97 -18.46
N LEU A 78 -8.46 3.99 -17.71
CA LEU A 78 -8.84 5.39 -17.84
C LEU A 78 -7.61 6.26 -18.11
N PRO A 79 -7.77 7.51 -18.60
CA PRO A 79 -6.66 8.44 -18.77
C PRO A 79 -5.89 8.66 -17.46
N ILE A 80 -4.56 8.85 -17.55
CA ILE A 80 -3.73 9.17 -16.38
C ILE A 80 -4.26 10.44 -15.70
N GLY A 81 -4.33 10.42 -14.36
CA GLY A 81 -4.85 11.53 -13.55
C GLY A 81 -6.37 11.55 -13.42
N ASP A 82 -7.08 10.56 -13.97
CA ASP A 82 -8.50 10.38 -13.73
C ASP A 82 -8.75 9.98 -12.26
N ASP A 83 -9.72 10.64 -11.61
CA ASP A 83 -10.04 10.46 -10.19
C ASP A 83 -10.48 9.02 -9.85
N ASP A 84 -10.98 8.28 -10.85
CA ASP A 84 -11.40 6.89 -10.69
C ASP A 84 -10.25 5.88 -10.84
N ARG A 85 -9.00 6.33 -11.06
CA ARG A 85 -7.83 5.43 -11.06
C ARG A 85 -7.27 5.25 -9.65
N ASN A 86 -6.77 4.06 -9.35
CA ASN A 86 -6.14 3.76 -8.06
C ASN A 86 -4.81 4.54 -7.91
N ASP A 87 -4.02 4.60 -8.98
CA ASP A 87 -2.75 5.33 -9.00
C ASP A 87 -2.90 6.83 -8.75
N SER A 88 -3.95 7.48 -9.28
CA SER A 88 -4.21 8.90 -9.05
C SER A 88 -4.25 9.26 -7.56
N ILE A 89 -4.94 8.45 -6.76
CA ILE A 89 -5.07 8.72 -5.32
C ILE A 89 -3.75 8.46 -4.58
N ALA A 90 -3.00 7.45 -5.02
CA ALA A 90 -1.69 7.18 -4.46
C ALA A 90 -0.70 8.30 -4.78
N MET A 91 -0.72 8.81 -6.01
CA MET A 91 0.11 9.94 -6.43
C MET A 91 -0.20 11.20 -5.62
N ILE A 92 -1.47 11.52 -5.38
CA ILE A 92 -1.86 12.66 -4.51
C ILE A 92 -1.25 12.48 -3.10
N ALA A 93 -1.38 11.29 -2.50
CA ALA A 93 -0.83 11.04 -1.17
C ALA A 93 0.72 11.10 -1.14
N VAL A 94 1.40 10.65 -2.21
CA VAL A 94 2.86 10.77 -2.34
C VAL A 94 3.28 12.23 -2.50
N GLU A 95 2.55 13.04 -3.27
CA GLU A 95 2.83 14.47 -3.42
C GLU A 95 2.73 15.22 -2.07
N GLU A 96 1.79 14.82 -1.20
CA GLU A 96 1.68 15.32 0.18
C GLU A 96 2.82 14.85 1.10
N ARG A 97 3.50 13.76 0.73
CA ARG A 97 4.64 13.13 1.43
C ARG A 97 5.92 13.18 0.61
N ALA A 98 6.26 14.36 0.09
CA ALA A 98 7.46 14.57 -0.73
C ALA A 98 8.80 14.25 -0.02
N ASP A 99 8.78 14.03 1.30
CA ASP A 99 9.92 13.55 2.10
C ASP A 99 10.15 12.03 1.99
N ALA A 100 9.14 11.26 1.58
CA ALA A 100 9.17 9.81 1.63
C ALA A 100 9.66 9.16 0.31
N ASP A 101 10.47 8.10 0.43
CA ASP A 101 10.91 7.30 -0.71
C ASP A 101 9.84 6.28 -1.13
N ILE A 102 8.78 6.78 -1.78
CA ILE A 102 7.63 5.97 -2.23
C ILE A 102 7.49 6.04 -3.75
N THR A 103 7.36 4.87 -4.37
CA THR A 103 7.08 4.71 -5.80
C THR A 103 5.79 3.92 -5.99
N ILE A 104 4.98 4.33 -6.97
CA ILE A 104 3.73 3.66 -7.40
C ILE A 104 3.96 2.93 -8.73
#